data_AF-A0A258HY73-F1
#
_entry.id   AF-A0A258HY73-F1
#
_cell.length_a   1.000
_cell.length_b   1.000
_cell.length_c   1.000
_cell.angle_alpha   90.00
_cell.angle_beta   90.00
_cell.angle_gamma   90.00
#
_symmetry.space_group_name_H-M   'P 1'
#
loop_
_entity.id
_entity.type
_entity.pdbx_description
1 polymer ?
#
loop_
_entity_poly.entity_id
_entity_poly.type
_entity_poly.pdbx_seq_one_letter_code
_entity_poly.pdbx_strand_id
1 'polypeptide(L)'
;MDLERAIFKLAIAATDDAVNTADAEVTRIQQLINVRADDAIALVPRLAPGVNELRNRIKTAISGACATTLRLAHSTDPESAAKAGALMVSDCEPVLGAVAGDVAKMIDVGVAEGKKHASELEASVESKINILLFGMFGVVLAMLVLAVLITRVFIVKPIARQIKVMDDLSNANLQVTVPDADRKDEVGRIAQALEVFRQELVKAEEVRAEAARQELRNAERLKAEREAIAGDFESKMGSLANAFASSSREVSE
;
A
#
# COMPACT_ATOMS: atom_id res chain seq x y z
N MET A 1 12.64 29.23 46.51
CA MET A 1 12.70 30.71 46.61
C MET A 1 11.46 31.30 47.29
N ASP A 2 10.24 31.05 46.82
CA ASP A 2 9.06 31.68 47.46
C ASP A 2 8.82 31.22 48.90
N LEU A 3 8.97 29.92 49.19
CA LEU A 3 8.81 29.37 50.55
C LEU A 3 9.82 29.94 51.55
N GLU A 4 11.10 29.99 51.15
CA GLU A 4 12.18 30.55 51.95
C GLU A 4 11.96 32.03 52.27
N ARG A 5 11.56 32.81 51.25
CA ARG A 5 11.21 34.22 51.43
C ARG A 5 10.02 34.41 52.37
N ALA A 6 9.01 33.55 52.29
CA ALA A 6 7.84 33.61 53.17
C ALA A 6 8.21 33.28 54.63
N ILE A 7 9.04 32.25 54.85
CA ILE A 7 9.54 31.92 56.20
C ILE A 7 10.43 33.04 56.74
N PHE A 8 11.26 33.67 55.91
CA PHE A 8 12.08 34.80 56.33
C PHE A 8 11.22 36.01 56.74
N LYS A 9 10.17 36.35 55.98
CA LYS A 9 9.21 37.41 56.34
C LYS A 9 8.53 37.12 57.68
N LEU A 10 8.16 35.85 57.92
CA LEU A 10 7.56 35.42 59.18
C LEU A 10 8.55 35.57 60.34
N ALA A 11 9.81 35.16 60.15
CA ALA A 11 10.86 35.23 61.17
C ALA A 11 11.20 36.64 61.66
N ILE A 12 10.96 37.67 60.84
CA ILE A 12 11.24 39.08 61.17
C ILE A 12 9.98 39.89 61.48
N ALA A 13 8.80 39.27 61.50
CA ALA A 13 7.55 39.96 61.78
C ALA A 13 7.49 40.44 63.24
N ALA A 14 7.12 41.70 63.45
CA ALA A 14 7.13 42.35 64.77
C ALA A 14 5.74 42.73 65.30
N THR A 15 4.68 42.47 64.53
CA THR A 15 3.28 42.73 64.90
C THR A 15 2.43 41.50 64.65
N ASP A 16 1.35 41.33 65.42
CA ASP A 16 0.45 40.18 65.25
C ASP A 16 -0.15 40.14 63.83
N ASP A 17 -0.45 41.29 63.24
CA ASP A 17 -0.94 41.41 61.86
C ASP A 17 0.11 40.93 60.83
N ALA A 18 1.37 41.30 61.02
CA ALA A 18 2.47 40.87 60.15
C ALA A 18 2.76 39.37 60.29
N VAL A 19 2.70 38.83 61.52
CA VAL A 19 2.85 37.39 61.79
C VAL A 19 1.74 36.60 61.10
N ASN A 20 0.48 36.99 61.31
CA ASN A 20 -0.67 36.30 60.69
C ASN A 20 -0.62 36.34 59.17
N THR A 21 -0.23 37.49 58.59
CA THR A 21 -0.10 37.63 57.13
C THR A 21 1.01 36.75 56.56
N ALA A 22 2.17 36.72 57.22
CA ALA A 22 3.30 35.91 56.77
C ALA A 22 3.06 34.40 56.95
N ASP A 23 2.40 33.98 58.03
CA ASP A 23 2.02 32.59 58.27
C ASP A 23 1.00 32.09 57.23
N ALA A 24 0.03 32.95 56.87
CA ALA A 24 -0.90 32.66 55.77
C ALA A 24 -0.16 32.50 54.42
N GLU A 25 0.87 33.31 54.15
CA GLU A 25 1.70 33.19 52.94
C GLU A 25 2.48 31.85 52.92
N VAL A 26 3.09 31.46 54.04
CA VAL A 26 3.79 30.17 54.19
C VAL A 26 2.83 29.00 53.95
N THR A 27 1.66 29.02 54.60
CA THR A 27 0.65 27.97 54.46
C THR A 27 0.15 27.85 53.01
N ARG A 28 -0.09 28.99 52.36
CA ARG A 28 -0.52 29.02 50.94
C ARG A 28 0.53 28.40 50.02
N ILE A 29 1.81 28.72 50.21
CA ILE A 29 2.89 28.17 49.40
C ILE A 29 3.00 26.66 49.62
N GLN A 30 2.86 26.19 50.86
CA GLN A 30 2.86 24.76 51.18
C GLN A 30 1.74 23.99 50.46
N GLN A 31 0.53 24.55 50.43
CA GLN A 31 -0.59 23.98 49.69
C GLN A 31 -0.31 23.94 48.18
N LEU A 32 0.22 25.03 47.63
CA LEU A 32 0.53 25.14 46.22
C LEU A 32 1.62 24.15 45.78
N ILE A 33 2.61 23.88 46.63
CA ILE A 33 3.63 22.84 46.39
C ILE A 33 2.96 21.46 46.27
N ASN A 34 2.03 21.12 47.17
CA ASN A 34 1.34 19.83 47.12
C ASN A 34 0.49 19.68 45.86
N VAL A 35 -0.32 20.70 45.52
CA VAL A 35 -1.15 20.69 44.30
C VAL A 35 -0.27 20.53 43.06
N ARG A 36 0.79 21.32 42.93
CA ARG A 36 1.71 21.21 41.79
C ARG A 36 2.42 19.87 41.71
N ALA A 37 2.75 19.30 42.86
CA ALA A 37 3.35 17.97 42.91
C ALA A 37 2.37 16.90 42.43
N ASP A 38 1.10 16.97 42.82
CA ASP A 38 0.06 16.04 42.35
C ASP A 38 -0.21 16.22 40.85
N ASP A 39 -0.28 17.45 40.34
CA ASP A 39 -0.43 17.73 38.91
C ASP A 39 0.75 17.18 38.10
N ALA A 40 1.98 17.38 38.57
CA ALA A 40 3.19 16.85 37.92
C ALA A 40 3.18 15.32 37.86
N ILE A 41 2.70 14.66 38.93
CA ILE A 41 2.53 13.20 38.98
C ILE A 41 1.45 12.73 38.00
N ALA A 42 0.32 13.43 37.93
CA ALA A 42 -0.77 13.07 37.04
C ALA A 42 -0.38 13.21 35.56
N LEU A 43 0.37 14.25 35.22
CA LEU A 43 0.85 14.50 33.85
C LEU A 43 2.00 13.56 33.46
N VAL A 44 2.93 13.29 34.38
CA VAL A 44 4.11 12.47 34.12
C VAL A 44 4.32 11.45 35.24
N PRO A 45 3.58 10.32 35.23
CA PRO A 45 3.61 9.33 36.31
C PRO A 45 5.00 8.75 36.62
N ARG A 46 5.90 8.72 35.62
CA ARG A 46 7.28 8.27 35.80
C ARG A 46 8.09 9.13 36.77
N LEU A 47 7.75 10.41 36.93
CA LEU A 47 8.42 11.31 37.85
C LEU A 47 7.92 11.18 39.30
N ALA A 48 6.88 10.37 39.54
CA ALA A 48 6.27 10.26 40.86
C ALA A 48 7.23 9.93 42.00
N PRO A 49 8.21 9.01 41.85
CA PRO A 49 9.17 8.74 42.92
C PRO A 49 9.98 9.98 43.31
N GLY A 50 10.50 10.72 42.31
CA GLY A 50 11.30 11.92 42.54
C GLY A 50 10.49 13.09 43.09
N VAL A 51 9.27 13.28 42.59
CA VAL A 51 8.35 14.33 43.09
C VAL A 51 7.92 14.04 44.53
N ASN A 52 7.63 12.78 44.86
CA ASN A 52 7.28 12.37 46.23
C ASN A 52 8.46 12.51 47.19
N GLU A 53 9.68 12.17 46.74
CA GLU A 53 10.89 12.38 47.53
C GLU A 53 11.11 13.86 47.84
N LEU A 54 10.99 14.73 46.83
CA LEU A 54 11.12 16.18 47.01
C LEU A 54 10.06 16.74 47.97
N ARG A 55 8.81 16.27 47.86
CA ARG A 55 7.71 16.62 48.76
C ARG A 55 8.04 16.24 50.22
N ASN A 56 8.58 15.03 50.42
CA ASN A 56 9.00 14.56 51.74
C ASN A 56 10.17 15.38 52.29
N ARG A 57 11.16 15.72 51.46
CA ARG A 57 12.27 16.58 51.86
C ARG A 57 11.80 17.97 52.31
N ILE A 58 10.86 18.59 51.58
CA ILE A 58 10.25 19.87 51.97
C ILE A 58 9.54 19.75 53.32
N LYS A 59 8.76 18.69 53.51
CA LYS A 59 8.06 18.44 54.78
C LYS A 59 9.04 18.29 55.94
N THR A 60 10.10 17.50 55.77
CA THR A 60 11.13 17.28 56.79
C THR A 60 11.94 18.55 57.07
N ALA A 61 12.18 19.40 56.07
CA ALA A 61 12.83 20.69 56.27
C ALA A 61 12.01 21.59 57.21
N ILE A 62 10.70 21.68 56.97
CA ILE A 62 9.77 22.50 57.76
C ILE A 62 9.58 21.93 59.17
N SER A 63 9.31 20.63 59.29
CA SER A 63 9.03 19.99 60.60
C SER A 63 10.29 19.66 61.41
N GLY A 64 11.47 19.79 60.80
CA GLY A 64 12.77 19.51 61.41
C GLY A 64 13.60 20.78 61.57
N ALA A 65 14.52 21.01 60.63
CA ALA A 65 15.51 22.09 60.71
C ALA A 65 14.89 23.50 60.91
N CYS A 66 13.76 23.77 60.27
CA CYS A 66 13.08 25.06 60.38
C CYS A 66 12.08 25.12 61.55
N ALA A 67 11.82 24.03 62.27
CA ALA A 67 10.71 23.96 63.23
C ALA A 67 10.87 24.94 64.39
N THR A 68 12.10 25.11 64.90
CA THR A 68 12.39 26.06 65.98
C THR A 68 12.26 27.50 65.49
N THR A 69 12.76 27.79 64.29
CA THR A 69 12.62 29.09 63.62
C THR A 69 11.15 29.46 63.46
N LEU A 70 10.33 28.57 62.89
CA LEU A 70 8.90 28.77 62.69
C LEU A 70 8.17 28.99 64.03
N ARG A 71 8.50 28.21 65.07
CA ARG A 71 7.88 28.37 66.40
C ARG A 71 8.17 29.73 67.03
N LEU A 72 9.42 30.21 66.93
CA LEU A 72 9.82 31.52 67.47
C LEU A 72 9.27 32.68 66.64
N ALA A 73 9.12 32.48 65.33
CA ALA A 73 8.60 33.47 64.40
C ALA A 73 7.12 33.83 64.61
N HIS A 74 6.37 33.04 65.40
CA HIS A 74 4.99 33.36 65.79
C HIS A 74 4.91 34.28 67.02
N SER A 75 6.04 34.62 67.62
CA SER A 75 6.11 35.56 68.74
C SER A 75 6.39 36.98 68.24
N THR A 76 5.69 37.96 68.82
CA THR A 76 5.96 39.40 68.60
C THR A 76 7.02 39.97 69.55
N ASP A 77 7.60 39.13 70.41
CA ASP A 77 8.67 39.53 71.31
C ASP A 77 9.99 39.79 70.54
N PRO A 78 10.64 40.95 70.73
CA PRO A 78 11.86 41.31 69.99
C PRO A 78 13.02 40.33 70.17
N GLU A 79 13.16 39.71 71.35
CA GLU A 79 14.22 38.71 71.59
C GLU A 79 13.93 37.43 70.80
N SER A 80 12.68 36.99 70.81
CA SER A 80 12.21 35.82 70.04
C SER A 80 12.36 36.02 68.53
N ALA A 81 12.03 37.21 68.01
CA ALA A 81 12.21 37.57 66.60
C ALA A 81 13.69 37.61 66.19
N ALA A 82 14.56 38.20 67.03
CA ALA A 82 16.01 38.20 66.77
C ALA A 82 16.60 36.78 66.73
N LYS A 83 16.15 35.91 67.64
CA LYS A 83 16.56 34.50 67.68
C LYS A 83 16.00 33.70 66.51
N ALA A 84 14.76 33.96 66.09
CA ALA A 84 14.18 33.36 64.89
C ALA A 84 14.99 33.74 63.64
N GLY A 85 15.36 35.01 63.47
CA GLY A 85 16.22 35.47 62.38
C GLY A 85 17.60 34.79 62.37
N ALA A 86 18.23 34.62 63.54
CA ALA A 86 19.53 33.93 63.63
C ALA A 86 19.42 32.44 63.25
N LEU A 87 18.41 31.73 63.75
CA LEU A 87 18.17 30.32 63.43
C LEU A 87 17.69 30.12 61.98
N MET A 88 17.04 31.12 61.40
CA MET A 88 16.70 31.11 59.98
C MET A 88 17.97 30.96 59.13
N VAL A 89 18.98 31.79 59.39
CA VAL A 89 20.24 31.79 58.63
C VAL A 89 21.10 30.56 58.94
N SER A 90 21.21 30.15 60.21
CA SER A 90 22.12 29.06 60.60
C SER A 90 21.58 27.67 60.27
N ASP A 91 20.28 27.43 60.45
CA ASP A 91 19.71 26.07 60.46
C ASP A 91 18.75 25.86 59.29
N CYS A 92 17.85 26.82 59.04
CA CYS A 92 16.77 26.66 58.07
C CYS A 92 17.21 26.94 56.62
N GLU A 93 17.95 28.03 56.39
CA GLU A 93 18.39 28.48 55.06
C GLU A 93 19.24 27.42 54.32
N PRO A 94 20.24 26.74 54.94
CA PRO A 94 21.01 25.71 54.25
C PRO A 94 20.16 24.54 53.76
N VAL A 95 19.17 24.13 54.55
CA VAL A 95 18.26 23.03 54.20
C VAL A 95 17.31 23.45 53.09
N LEU A 96 16.75 24.66 53.15
CA LEU A 96 15.89 25.20 52.09
C LEU A 96 16.66 25.42 50.78
N GLY A 97 17.91 25.85 50.85
CA GLY A 97 18.81 25.93 49.69
C GLY A 97 19.07 24.56 49.06
N ALA A 98 19.34 23.53 49.88
CA ALA A 98 19.48 22.16 49.39
C ALA A 98 18.19 21.59 48.79
N VAL A 99 17.02 21.98 49.30
CA VAL A 99 15.73 21.66 48.70
C VAL A 99 15.55 22.37 47.36
N ALA A 100 15.88 23.66 47.27
CA ALA A 100 15.81 24.42 46.02
C ALA A 100 16.70 23.83 44.92
N GLY A 101 17.91 23.35 45.28
CA GLY A 101 18.80 22.64 44.36
C GLY A 101 18.19 21.33 43.83
N ASP A 102 17.46 20.59 44.66
CA ASP A 102 16.79 19.36 44.23
C ASP A 102 15.53 19.64 43.39
N VAL A 103 14.81 20.74 43.65
CA VAL A 103 13.76 21.24 42.75
C VAL A 103 14.33 21.51 41.36
N ALA A 104 15.48 22.18 41.27
CA ALA A 104 16.14 22.49 39.99
C ALA A 104 16.52 21.20 39.23
N LYS A 105 17.12 20.22 39.91
CA LYS A 105 17.42 18.91 39.31
C LYS A 105 16.16 18.20 38.79
N MET A 106 15.05 18.27 39.54
CA MET A 106 13.78 17.67 39.10
C MET A 106 13.21 18.37 37.86
N ILE A 107 13.39 19.69 37.73
CA ILE A 107 13.04 20.41 36.50
C ILE A 107 13.90 19.91 35.34
N ASP A 108 15.21 19.74 35.53
CA ASP A 108 16.12 19.22 34.49
C ASP A 108 15.73 17.79 34.06
N VAL A 109 15.38 16.92 35.00
CA VAL A 109 14.87 15.56 34.72
C VAL A 109 13.57 15.63 33.93
N GLY A 110 12.64 16.52 34.30
CA GLY A 110 11.39 16.71 33.56
C GLY A 110 11.60 17.21 32.13
N VAL A 111 12.51 18.16 31.93
CA VAL A 111 12.90 18.66 30.59
C VAL A 111 13.56 17.56 29.76
N ALA A 112 14.42 16.73 30.38
CA ALA A 112 15.06 15.61 29.70
C ALA A 112 14.04 14.55 29.25
N GLU A 113 13.08 14.19 30.10
CA GLU A 113 12.01 13.25 29.75
C GLU A 113 11.12 13.81 28.62
N GLY A 114 10.79 15.11 28.66
CA GLY A 114 10.05 15.79 27.59
C GLY A 114 10.78 15.74 26.24
N LYS A 115 12.10 15.99 26.22
CA LYS A 115 12.92 15.85 25.01
C LYS A 115 12.97 14.42 24.48
N LYS A 116 13.07 13.44 25.38
CA LYS A 116 13.08 12.02 25.01
C LYS A 116 11.79 11.63 24.29
N HIS A 117 10.63 12.00 24.84
CA HIS A 117 9.34 11.74 24.20
C HIS A 117 9.18 12.44 22.84
N ALA A 118 9.68 13.68 22.70
CA ALA A 118 9.70 14.35 21.40
C ALA A 118 10.52 13.57 20.36
N SER A 119 11.73 13.12 20.72
CA SER A 119 12.60 12.35 19.82
C SER A 119 12.04 10.96 19.46
N GLU A 120 11.39 10.28 20.40
CA GLU A 120 10.72 8.99 20.16
C GLU A 120 9.57 9.14 19.16
N LEU A 121 8.84 10.27 19.24
CA LEU A 121 7.75 10.57 18.31
C LEU A 121 8.29 10.88 16.91
N GLU A 122 9.35 11.68 16.80
CA GLU A 122 10.02 11.99 15.51
C GLU A 122 10.54 10.71 14.83
N ALA A 123 11.27 9.85 15.55
CA ALA A 123 11.77 8.58 15.01
C ALA A 123 10.62 7.64 14.57
N SER A 124 9.51 7.64 15.32
CA SER A 124 8.31 6.86 14.96
C SER A 124 7.62 7.39 13.71
N VAL A 125 7.67 8.70 13.45
CA VAL A 125 7.10 9.32 12.24
C VAL A 125 7.90 8.93 11.00
N GLU A 126 9.23 9.00 11.03
CA GLU A 126 10.07 8.61 9.89
C GLU A 126 9.89 7.14 9.50
N SER A 127 9.88 6.24 10.48
CA SER A 127 9.65 4.81 10.20
C SER A 127 8.27 4.54 9.61
N LYS A 128 7.22 5.24 10.08
CA LYS A 128 5.85 5.08 9.55
C LYS A 128 5.73 5.63 8.13
N ILE A 129 6.37 6.76 7.82
CA ILE A 129 6.39 7.32 6.47
C ILE A 129 7.02 6.33 5.49
N ASN A 130 8.17 5.74 5.84
CA ASN A 130 8.83 4.76 4.98
C ASN A 130 7.97 3.52 4.74
N ILE A 131 7.34 2.96 5.77
CA ILE A 131 6.42 1.82 5.63
C ILE A 131 5.25 2.16 4.69
N LEU A 132 4.65 3.35 4.83
CA LEU A 132 3.56 3.79 3.96
C LEU A 132 4.02 3.99 2.52
N LEU A 133 5.19 4.59 2.29
CA LEU A 133 5.75 4.80 0.96
C LEU A 133 6.08 3.47 0.26
N PHE A 134 6.77 2.56 0.95
CA PHE A 134 7.08 1.23 0.39
C PHE A 134 5.81 0.40 0.18
N GLY A 135 4.84 0.48 1.09
CA GLY A 135 3.53 -0.16 0.93
C GLY A 135 2.79 0.35 -0.31
N MET A 136 2.71 1.68 -0.48
CA MET A 136 2.08 2.30 -1.65
C MET A 136 2.78 1.90 -2.94
N PHE A 137 4.11 1.98 -2.96
CA PHE A 137 4.91 1.59 -4.13
C PHE A 137 4.70 0.12 -4.49
N GLY A 138 4.63 -0.77 -3.50
CA GLY A 138 4.35 -2.19 -3.70
C GLY A 138 2.97 -2.44 -4.32
N VAL A 139 1.94 -1.74 -3.86
CA VAL A 139 0.57 -1.84 -4.42
C VAL A 139 0.53 -1.36 -5.88
N VAL A 140 1.15 -0.21 -6.17
CA VAL A 140 1.20 0.32 -7.55
C VAL A 140 1.94 -0.64 -8.47
N LEU A 141 3.09 -1.17 -8.03
CA LEU A 141 3.86 -2.13 -8.82
C LEU A 141 3.06 -3.42 -9.07
N ALA A 142 2.37 -3.94 -8.06
CA ALA A 142 1.52 -5.12 -8.20
C ALA A 142 0.37 -4.89 -9.20
N MET A 143 -0.28 -3.72 -9.15
CA MET A 143 -1.32 -3.37 -10.13
C MET A 143 -0.78 -3.29 -11.56
N LEU A 144 0.40 -2.69 -11.75
CA LEU A 144 1.04 -2.60 -13.07
C LEU A 144 1.38 -3.99 -13.62
N VAL A 145 1.98 -4.86 -12.80
CA VAL A 145 2.29 -6.24 -13.19
C VAL A 145 1.01 -7.00 -13.55
N LEU A 146 -0.02 -6.88 -12.72
CA LEU A 146 -1.30 -7.55 -12.95
C LEU A 146 -1.97 -7.06 -14.24
N ALA A 147 -1.98 -5.75 -14.48
CA ALA A 147 -2.51 -5.16 -15.71
C ALA A 147 -1.79 -5.70 -16.95
N VAL A 148 -0.45 -5.70 -16.94
CA VAL A 148 0.35 -6.24 -18.04
C VAL A 148 0.06 -7.72 -18.28
N LEU A 149 -0.04 -8.53 -17.22
CA LEU A 149 -0.34 -9.96 -17.33
C LEU A 149 -1.74 -10.20 -17.91
N ILE A 150 -2.75 -9.50 -17.41
CA ILE A 150 -4.13 -9.62 -17.89
C ILE A 150 -4.21 -9.22 -19.37
N THR A 151 -3.69 -8.05 -19.74
CA THR A 151 -3.72 -7.59 -21.14
C THR A 151 -2.97 -8.57 -22.06
N ARG A 152 -1.81 -9.08 -21.63
CA ARG A 152 -1.03 -10.01 -22.45
C ARG A 152 -1.75 -11.35 -22.67
N VAL A 153 -2.40 -11.89 -21.64
CA VAL A 153 -3.06 -13.20 -21.70
C VAL A 153 -4.42 -13.13 -22.39
N PHE A 154 -5.22 -12.10 -22.10
CA PHE A 154 -6.60 -12.03 -22.55
C PHE A 154 -6.79 -11.29 -23.89
N ILE A 155 -5.84 -10.42 -24.28
CA ILE A 155 -5.96 -9.59 -25.48
C ILE A 155 -4.83 -9.89 -26.47
N VAL A 156 -3.57 -9.62 -26.08
CA VAL A 156 -2.44 -9.65 -27.03
C VAL A 156 -2.18 -11.05 -27.59
N LYS A 157 -2.09 -12.08 -26.74
CA LYS A 157 -1.86 -13.45 -27.18
C LYS A 157 -3.00 -13.99 -28.07
N PRO A 158 -4.28 -13.86 -27.70
CA PRO A 158 -5.40 -14.29 -28.55
C PRO A 158 -5.45 -13.58 -29.90
N ILE A 159 -5.26 -12.25 -29.94
CA ILE A 159 -5.21 -11.50 -31.21
C ILE A 159 -4.06 -12.02 -32.09
N ALA A 160 -2.87 -12.25 -31.52
CA ALA A 160 -1.75 -12.83 -32.27
C ALA A 160 -2.05 -14.23 -32.81
N ARG A 161 -2.81 -15.06 -32.09
CA ARG A 161 -3.28 -16.36 -32.60
C ARG A 161 -4.22 -16.20 -33.78
N GLN A 162 -5.17 -15.27 -33.72
CA GLN A 162 -6.10 -15.02 -34.84
C GLN A 162 -5.37 -14.48 -36.07
N ILE A 163 -4.37 -13.61 -35.88
CA ILE A 163 -3.51 -13.14 -36.98
C ILE A 163 -2.80 -14.32 -37.65
N LYS A 164 -2.27 -15.26 -36.85
CA LYS A 164 -1.61 -16.46 -37.40
C LYS A 164 -2.57 -17.34 -38.18
N VAL A 165 -3.79 -17.55 -37.70
CA VAL A 165 -4.84 -18.31 -38.42
C VAL A 165 -5.13 -17.67 -39.77
N MET A 166 -5.27 -16.35 -39.82
CA MET A 166 -5.50 -15.63 -41.07
C MET A 166 -4.34 -15.80 -42.05
N ASP A 167 -3.10 -15.79 -41.55
CA ASP A 167 -1.90 -16.06 -42.36
C ASP A 167 -1.87 -17.51 -42.88
N ASP A 168 -2.26 -18.48 -42.07
CA ASP A 168 -2.36 -19.88 -42.51
C ASP A 168 -3.42 -20.03 -43.63
N LEU A 169 -4.59 -19.40 -43.48
CA LEU A 169 -5.65 -19.43 -44.49
C LEU A 169 -5.23 -18.75 -45.80
N SER A 170 -4.52 -17.62 -45.72
CA SER A 170 -4.03 -16.91 -46.90
C SER A 170 -2.99 -17.72 -47.69
N ASN A 171 -2.23 -18.58 -47.00
CA ASN A 171 -1.29 -19.53 -47.58
C ASN A 171 -1.95 -20.87 -48.00
N ALA A 172 -3.28 -20.89 -48.17
CA ALA A 172 -4.08 -22.06 -48.57
C ALA A 172 -4.01 -23.26 -47.60
N ASN A 173 -3.61 -23.05 -46.35
CA ASN A 173 -3.69 -24.08 -45.31
C ASN A 173 -5.11 -24.12 -44.70
N LEU A 174 -6.01 -24.89 -45.33
CA LEU A 174 -7.42 -24.97 -44.92
C LEU A 174 -7.68 -25.89 -43.72
N GLN A 175 -6.65 -26.63 -43.27
CA GLN A 175 -6.73 -27.57 -42.15
C GLN A 175 -6.43 -26.90 -40.79
N VAL A 176 -6.14 -25.60 -40.77
CA VAL A 176 -5.91 -24.84 -39.54
C VAL A 176 -7.19 -24.79 -38.70
N THR A 177 -7.06 -25.00 -37.39
CA THR A 177 -8.17 -24.83 -36.43
C THR A 177 -8.23 -23.38 -35.96
N VAL A 178 -9.41 -22.78 -35.93
CA VAL A 178 -9.61 -21.43 -35.38
C VAL A 178 -9.82 -21.52 -33.86
N PRO A 179 -8.86 -21.09 -33.02
CA PRO A 179 -9.02 -21.11 -31.57
C PRO A 179 -9.97 -19.99 -31.11
N ASP A 180 -10.44 -20.07 -29.87
CA ASP A 180 -11.16 -18.98 -29.19
C ASP A 180 -12.55 -18.60 -29.78
N ALA A 181 -13.13 -19.42 -30.66
CA ALA A 181 -14.43 -19.15 -31.30
C ALA A 181 -15.64 -19.19 -30.32
N ASP A 182 -15.48 -19.81 -29.15
CA ASP A 182 -16.46 -19.88 -28.07
C ASP A 182 -16.46 -18.63 -27.16
N ARG A 183 -15.48 -17.73 -27.31
CA ARG A 183 -15.42 -16.48 -26.55
C ARG A 183 -16.61 -15.58 -26.89
N LYS A 184 -17.08 -14.86 -25.86
CA LYS A 184 -18.23 -13.94 -25.94
C LYS A 184 -17.84 -12.46 -26.05
N ASP A 185 -16.59 -12.18 -26.38
CA ASP A 185 -16.04 -10.84 -26.54
C ASP A 185 -15.67 -10.55 -28.02
N GLU A 186 -15.07 -9.38 -28.27
CA GLU A 186 -14.66 -8.95 -29.60
C GLU A 186 -13.65 -9.91 -30.23
N VAL A 187 -12.77 -10.53 -29.43
CA VAL A 187 -11.81 -11.52 -29.92
C VAL A 187 -12.54 -12.78 -30.39
N GLY A 188 -13.55 -13.24 -29.65
CA GLY A 188 -14.40 -14.36 -30.06
C GLY A 188 -15.17 -14.08 -31.34
N ARG A 189 -15.67 -12.85 -31.52
CA ARG A 189 -16.34 -12.44 -32.77
C ARG A 189 -15.40 -12.50 -33.98
N ILE A 190 -14.13 -12.13 -33.81
CA ILE A 190 -13.11 -12.26 -34.87
C ILE A 190 -12.86 -13.75 -35.18
N ALA A 191 -12.71 -14.58 -34.16
CA ALA A 191 -12.50 -16.02 -34.34
C ALA A 191 -13.67 -16.69 -35.07
N GLN A 192 -14.92 -16.37 -34.71
CA GLN A 192 -16.11 -16.88 -35.40
C GLN A 192 -16.15 -16.47 -36.87
N ALA A 193 -15.79 -15.21 -37.18
CA ALA A 193 -15.71 -14.75 -38.56
C ALA A 193 -14.63 -15.50 -39.36
N LEU A 194 -13.46 -15.74 -38.76
CA LEU A 194 -12.39 -16.52 -39.37
C LEU A 194 -12.80 -17.98 -39.62
N GLU A 195 -13.59 -18.59 -38.74
CA GLU A 195 -14.10 -19.95 -38.93
C GLU A 195 -15.09 -20.02 -40.09
N VAL A 196 -16.00 -19.05 -40.21
CA VAL A 196 -16.89 -18.96 -41.39
C VAL A 196 -16.08 -18.81 -42.67
N PHE A 197 -15.08 -17.93 -42.67
CA PHE A 197 -14.21 -17.71 -43.83
C PHE A 197 -13.44 -18.98 -44.22
N ARG A 198 -12.88 -19.71 -43.25
CA ARG A 198 -12.22 -21.00 -43.50
C ARG A 198 -13.19 -22.00 -44.14
N GLN A 199 -14.42 -22.10 -43.63
CA GLN A 199 -15.44 -23.00 -44.19
C GLN A 199 -15.80 -22.63 -45.63
N GLU A 200 -15.89 -21.34 -45.95
CA GLU A 200 -16.11 -20.87 -47.32
C GLU A 200 -14.95 -21.23 -48.25
N LEU A 201 -13.70 -21.09 -47.80
CA LEU A 201 -12.51 -21.49 -48.56
C LEU A 201 -12.48 -22.99 -48.81
N VAL A 202 -12.81 -23.82 -47.81
CA VAL A 202 -12.92 -25.29 -47.97
C VAL A 202 -13.96 -25.64 -49.02
N LYS A 203 -15.17 -25.06 -48.93
CA LYS A 203 -16.23 -25.30 -49.91
C LYS A 203 -15.82 -24.86 -51.32
N ALA A 204 -15.15 -23.72 -51.45
CA ALA A 204 -14.66 -23.24 -52.75
C ALA A 204 -13.65 -24.20 -53.37
N GLU A 205 -12.76 -24.78 -52.56
CA GLU A 205 -11.78 -25.77 -53.02
C GLU A 205 -12.45 -27.11 -53.41
N GLU A 206 -13.45 -27.57 -52.64
CA GLU A 206 -14.26 -28.75 -52.99
C GLU A 206 -15.00 -28.56 -54.32
N VAL A 207 -15.58 -27.39 -54.54
CA VAL A 207 -16.26 -27.05 -55.80
C VAL A 207 -15.27 -27.02 -56.97
N ARG A 208 -14.08 -26.44 -56.79
CA ARG A 208 -13.03 -26.45 -57.82
C ARG A 208 -12.56 -27.87 -58.14
N ALA A 209 -12.36 -28.70 -57.12
CA ALA A 209 -11.94 -30.08 -57.29
C ALA A 209 -13.01 -30.91 -58.04
N GLU A 210 -14.29 -30.71 -57.74
CA GLU A 210 -15.38 -31.41 -58.45
C GLU A 210 -15.52 -30.93 -59.90
N ALA A 211 -15.37 -29.62 -60.15
CA ALA A 211 -15.37 -29.06 -61.51
C ALA A 211 -14.22 -29.66 -62.35
N ALA A 212 -13.00 -29.74 -61.80
CA ALA A 212 -11.86 -30.35 -62.47
C ALA A 212 -12.10 -31.84 -62.78
N ARG A 213 -12.73 -32.59 -61.86
CA ARG A 213 -13.11 -33.99 -62.11
C ARG A 213 -14.18 -34.11 -63.19
N GLN A 214 -15.15 -33.20 -63.24
CA GLN A 214 -16.17 -33.17 -64.28
C GLN A 214 -15.57 -32.88 -65.66
N GLU A 215 -14.65 -31.92 -65.76
CA GLU A 215 -13.94 -31.62 -67.01
C GLU A 215 -13.16 -32.83 -67.52
N LEU A 216 -12.44 -33.53 -66.64
CA LEU A 216 -11.73 -34.77 -66.99
C LEU A 216 -12.69 -35.85 -67.50
N ARG A 217 -13.80 -36.11 -66.79
CA ARG A 217 -14.82 -37.09 -67.23
C ARG A 217 -15.44 -36.70 -68.58
N ASN A 218 -15.68 -35.41 -68.81
CA ASN A 218 -16.24 -34.92 -70.06
C ASN A 218 -15.24 -35.06 -71.23
N ALA A 219 -13.96 -34.78 -70.98
CA ALA A 219 -12.90 -34.97 -71.97
C ALA A 219 -12.74 -36.45 -72.35
N GLU A 220 -12.77 -37.35 -71.37
CA GLU A 220 -12.75 -38.80 -71.59
C GLU A 220 -13.97 -39.27 -72.39
N ARG A 221 -15.17 -38.82 -72.02
CA ARG A 221 -16.41 -39.13 -72.76
C ARG A 221 -16.34 -38.65 -74.21
N LEU A 222 -15.93 -37.40 -74.43
CA LEU A 222 -15.83 -36.84 -75.78
C LEU A 222 -14.79 -37.58 -76.63
N LYS A 223 -13.68 -38.02 -76.01
CA LYS A 223 -12.68 -38.85 -76.69
C LYS A 223 -13.28 -40.21 -77.10
N ALA A 224 -13.97 -40.90 -76.19
CA ALA A 224 -14.62 -42.17 -76.48
C ALA A 224 -15.69 -42.05 -77.58
N GLU A 225 -16.49 -40.98 -77.56
CA GLU A 225 -17.48 -40.70 -78.61
C GLU A 225 -16.82 -40.48 -79.99
N ARG A 226 -15.71 -39.74 -80.04
CA ARG A 226 -14.96 -39.53 -81.29
C ARG A 226 -14.36 -40.84 -81.83
N GLU A 227 -13.82 -41.67 -80.96
CA GLU A 227 -13.28 -43.00 -81.33
C GLU A 227 -14.39 -43.91 -81.87
N ALA A 228 -15.57 -43.92 -81.24
CA ALA A 228 -16.73 -44.66 -81.71
C ALA A 228 -17.21 -44.18 -83.10
N ILE A 229 -17.32 -42.86 -83.31
CA ILE A 229 -17.71 -42.28 -84.60
C ILE A 229 -16.69 -42.65 -85.69
N ALA A 230 -15.39 -42.58 -85.39
CA ALA A 230 -14.34 -42.96 -86.32
C ALA A 230 -14.42 -44.46 -86.68
N GLY A 231 -14.63 -45.34 -85.70
CA GLY A 231 -14.80 -46.78 -85.93
C GLY A 231 -16.05 -47.11 -86.75
N ASP A 232 -17.17 -46.44 -86.49
CA ASP A 232 -18.41 -46.58 -87.28
C ASP A 232 -18.22 -46.11 -88.72
N PHE A 233 -17.50 -45.00 -88.92
CA PHE A 233 -17.16 -44.49 -90.24
C PHE A 233 -16.26 -45.46 -91.01
N GLU A 234 -15.22 -45.99 -90.37
CA GLU A 234 -14.31 -46.98 -90.95
C GLU A 234 -15.08 -48.25 -91.36
N SER A 235 -15.94 -48.75 -90.50
CA SER A 235 -16.80 -49.92 -90.78
C SER A 235 -17.74 -49.68 -91.98
N LYS A 236 -18.41 -48.52 -92.05
CA LYS A 236 -19.30 -48.16 -93.17
C LYS A 236 -18.54 -47.95 -94.48
N MET A 237 -17.37 -47.30 -94.45
CA MET A 237 -16.54 -47.15 -95.65
C MET A 237 -15.97 -48.50 -96.10
N GLY A 238 -15.59 -49.37 -95.17
CA GLY A 238 -15.18 -50.74 -95.45
C GLY A 238 -16.28 -51.55 -96.13
N SER A 239 -17.53 -51.47 -95.66
CA SER A 239 -18.66 -52.16 -96.29
C SER A 239 -19.02 -51.61 -97.67
N LEU A 240 -18.98 -50.28 -97.87
CA LEU A 240 -19.16 -49.65 -99.18
C LEU A 240 -18.06 -50.03 -100.16
N ALA A 241 -16.79 -50.03 -99.74
CA ALA A 241 -15.68 -50.45 -100.59
C ALA A 241 -15.81 -51.94 -100.98
N ASN A 242 -16.24 -52.79 -100.05
CA ASN A 242 -16.46 -54.21 -100.31
C ASN A 242 -17.63 -54.46 -101.27
N ALA A 243 -18.74 -53.71 -101.11
CA ALA A 243 -19.89 -53.74 -102.01
C ALA A 243 -19.55 -53.20 -103.41
N PHE A 244 -18.72 -52.15 -103.50
CA PHE A 244 -18.23 -51.63 -104.78
C PHE A 244 -17.31 -52.63 -105.48
N ALA A 245 -16.43 -53.30 -104.74
CA ALA A 245 -15.57 -54.36 -105.26
C ALA A 245 -16.37 -55.59 -105.72
N SER A 246 -17.46 -55.96 -105.02
CA SER A 246 -18.35 -57.04 -105.46
C SER A 246 -19.14 -56.67 -106.71
N SER A 247 -19.69 -55.45 -106.79
CA SER A 247 -20.42 -54.97 -107.98
C SER A 247 -19.50 -54.84 -109.21
N SER A 248 -18.24 -54.40 -109.04
CA SER A 248 -17.28 -54.34 -110.14
C SER A 248 -16.89 -55.73 -110.68
N ARG A 249 -16.93 -56.77 -109.84
CA ARG A 249 -16.74 -58.17 -110.29
C ARG A 249 -17.93 -58.66 -111.13
N GLU A 250 -19.14 -58.22 -110.83
CA GLU A 250 -20.37 -58.60 -111.54
C GLU A 250 -20.54 -57.88 -112.90
N VAL A 251 -19.85 -56.75 -113.11
CA VAL A 251 -19.80 -56.03 -114.41
C VAL A 251 -18.61 -56.49 -115.29
N SER A 252 -17.75 -57.37 -114.76
CA SER A 252 -16.57 -57.90 -115.47
C SER A 252 -16.75 -59.32 -116.03
N GLU A 253 -17.96 -59.88 -115.95
CA GLU A 253 -18.41 -61.10 -116.66
C GLU A 253 -19.46 -60.72 -117.72
#